data_AF-A0A7L5T2L1-F1
#
_entry.id   AF-A0A7L5T2L1-F1
#
_cell.length_a   1.000
_cell.length_b   1.000
_cell.length_c   1.000
_cell.angle_alpha   90.00
_cell.angle_beta   90.00
_cell.angle_gamma   90.00
#
_symmetry.space_group_name_H-M   'P 1'
#
loop_
_entity.id
_entity.type
_entity.pdbx_description
1 polymer ?
#
loop_
_entity_poly.entity_id
_entity_poly.type
_entity_poly.pdbx_seq_one_letter_code
_entity_poly.pdbx_strand_id
1 'polypeptide(L)'
;MAVRFVQVPETQKDEEGVQETVTPVVVNGQTVETRIYGRTVIHCDIEPDVTADVHSVEIQVPAWVEEEYETGEQNEDGSNAIGVRQVLRTERRTVDLGPDSLKALQEALRPFATVSRPSEEPAPKKRGRPAKKAAAQTPPSAG
;
A
#
# COMPACT_ATOMS: atom_id res chain seq x y z
N MET A 1 1.72 3.00 5.12
CA MET A 1 1.39 2.81 6.53
C MET A 1 -0.09 3.02 6.72
N ALA A 2 -0.82 2.01 7.20
CA ALA A 2 -2.20 2.11 7.61
C ALA A 2 -2.29 2.99 8.85
N VAL A 3 -3.20 3.96 8.80
CA VAL A 3 -3.41 4.91 9.89
C VAL A 3 -4.87 4.97 10.28
N ARG A 4 -5.14 5.13 11.57
CA ARG A 4 -6.50 5.31 12.09
C ARG A 4 -6.59 6.55 12.96
N PHE A 5 -7.76 7.16 12.99
CA PHE A 5 -8.07 8.26 13.90
C PHE A 5 -8.48 7.67 15.25
N VAL A 6 -7.80 8.07 16.32
CA VAL A 6 -8.16 7.71 17.69
C VAL A 6 -8.61 8.97 18.40
N GLN A 7 -9.86 8.96 18.88
CA GLN A 7 -10.40 10.05 19.68
C GLN A 7 -9.69 10.10 21.04
N VAL A 8 -9.30 11.30 21.47
CA VAL A 8 -8.68 11.57 22.77
C VAL A 8 -9.56 12.49 23.61
N PRO A 9 -9.41 12.48 24.95
CA PRO A 9 -10.10 13.43 25.82
C PRO A 9 -9.69 14.88 25.50
N GLU A 10 -10.59 15.84 25.75
CA GLU A 10 -10.30 17.27 25.56
C GLU A 10 -9.09 17.75 26.38
N THR A 11 -8.79 17.12 27.52
CA THR A 11 -7.61 17.45 28.33
C THR A 11 -6.28 17.22 27.59
N GLN A 12 -6.29 16.50 26.47
CA GLN A 12 -5.13 16.21 25.62
C GLN A 12 -5.12 17.04 24.33
N LYS A 13 -6.02 18.03 24.17
CA LYS A 13 -6.16 18.77 22.89
C LYS A 13 -4.91 19.52 22.44
N ASP A 14 -4.05 19.90 23.38
CA ASP A 14 -2.81 20.64 23.14
C ASP A 14 -1.58 19.70 23.02
N GLU A 15 -1.78 18.37 23.07
CA GLU A 15 -0.72 17.40 22.86
C GLU A 15 -0.31 17.31 21.38
N GLU A 16 0.96 16.96 21.14
CA GLU A 16 1.50 16.83 19.78
C GLU A 16 0.70 15.80 18.95
N GLY A 17 0.35 16.19 17.72
CA GLY A 17 -0.35 15.33 16.77
C GLY A 17 -1.86 15.21 17.00
N VAL A 18 -2.42 15.86 18.03
CA VAL A 18 -3.87 15.94 18.25
C VAL A 18 -4.48 17.02 17.35
N GLN A 19 -5.61 16.70 16.73
CA GLN A 19 -6.37 17.55 15.81
C GLN A 19 -7.82 17.66 16.28
N GLU A 20 -8.39 18.85 16.16
CA GLU A 20 -9.83 19.07 16.33
C GLU A 20 -10.57 18.65 15.05
N THR A 21 -11.64 17.88 15.21
CA THR A 21 -12.55 17.49 14.13
C THR A 21 -13.98 17.75 14.57
N VAL A 22 -14.83 18.21 13.66
CA VAL A 22 -16.27 18.39 13.93
C VAL A 22 -17.00 17.18 13.39
N THR A 23 -17.77 16.51 14.24
CA THR A 23 -18.56 15.33 13.87
C THR A 23 -20.04 15.58 14.17
N PRO A 24 -20.95 15.33 13.21
CA PRO A 24 -22.38 15.43 13.46
C PRO A 24 -22.84 14.28 14.37
N VAL A 25 -23.49 14.61 15.48
CA VAL A 25 -24.08 13.65 16.42
C VAL A 25 -25.57 13.90 16.50
N VAL A 26 -26.38 12.84 16.39
CA VAL A 26 -27.83 12.95 16.50
C VAL A 26 -28.23 12.81 17.97
N VAL A 27 -28.80 13.88 18.53
CA VAL A 27 -29.35 13.90 19.89
C VAL A 27 -30.84 14.23 19.78
N ASN A 28 -31.72 13.33 20.22
CA ASN A 28 -33.18 13.50 20.18
C ASN A 28 -33.73 13.88 18.78
N GLY A 29 -33.14 13.32 17.72
CA GLY A 29 -33.56 13.57 16.33
C GLY A 29 -33.08 14.90 15.74
N GLN A 30 -32.26 15.67 16.45
CA GLN A 30 -31.57 16.84 15.93
C GLN A 30 -30.09 16.55 15.71
N THR A 31 -29.56 16.96 14.56
CA THR A 31 -28.12 16.89 14.27
C THR A 31 -27.43 18.05 14.96
N VAL A 32 -26.57 17.73 15.93
CA VAL A 32 -25.73 18.69 16.64
C VAL A 32 -24.28 18.46 16.25
N GLU A 33 -23.60 19.51 15.83
CA GLU A 33 -22.15 19.46 15.57
C GLU A 33 -21.39 19.38 16.90
N THR A 34 -20.64 18.30 17.08
CA THR A 34 -19.82 18.09 18.28
C THR A 34 -18.35 18.15 17.89
N ARG A 35 -17.56 18.92 18.64
CA ARG A 35 -16.11 18.95 18.51
C ARG A 35 -15.52 17.74 19.21
N ILE A 36 -14.74 16.97 18.47
CA ILE A 36 -13.93 15.88 19.00
C ILE A 36 -12.46 16.18 18.75
N TYR A 37 -11.60 15.73 19.65
CA TYR A 37 -10.17 15.79 19.48
C TYR A 37 -9.68 14.38 19.22
N GLY A 38 -8.72 14.22 18.32
CA GLY A 38 -8.10 12.93 18.09
C GLY A 38 -6.82 13.04 17.30
N ARG A 39 -6.06 11.96 17.27
CA ARG A 39 -4.79 11.89 16.56
C ARG A 39 -4.79 10.73 15.60
N THR A 40 -4.04 10.90 14.52
CA THR A 40 -3.76 9.83 13.57
C THR A 40 -2.63 8.98 14.12
N VAL A 41 -2.90 7.69 14.32
CA VAL A 41 -1.89 6.71 14.79
C VAL A 41 -1.67 5.64 13.73
N ILE A 42 -0.41 5.25 13.57
CA ILE A 42 -0.05 4.03 12.85
C ILE A 42 -0.43 2.85 13.75
N HIS A 43 -0.94 1.78 13.15
CA HIS A 43 -1.36 0.59 13.87
C HIS A 43 -0.89 -0.67 13.15
N CYS A 44 -0.79 -1.76 13.90
CA CYS A 44 -0.57 -3.08 13.34
C CYS A 44 -1.79 -3.51 12.50
N ASP A 45 -1.56 -3.96 11.27
CA ASP A 45 -2.60 -4.42 10.35
C ASP A 45 -3.29 -5.71 10.83
N ILE A 46 -2.60 -6.52 11.66
CA ILE A 46 -3.13 -7.77 12.22
C ILE A 46 -3.86 -7.52 13.55
N GLU A 47 -3.31 -6.64 14.38
CA GLU A 47 -3.79 -6.33 15.73
C GLU A 47 -4.03 -4.82 15.87
N PRO A 48 -5.20 -4.31 15.45
CA PRO A 48 -5.40 -2.87 15.28
C PRO A 48 -5.19 -2.01 16.54
N ASP A 49 -5.26 -2.62 17.71
CA ASP A 49 -5.05 -1.93 18.99
C ASP A 49 -3.58 -1.72 19.36
N VAL A 50 -2.67 -2.42 18.68
CA VAL A 50 -1.23 -2.22 18.80
C VAL A 50 -0.81 -1.03 17.94
N THR A 51 -0.35 0.02 18.60
CA THR A 51 0.09 1.29 17.98
C THR A 51 1.54 1.65 18.31
N ALA A 52 2.14 0.96 19.28
CA ALA A 52 3.54 1.12 19.66
C ALA A 52 4.44 0.22 18.80
N ASP A 53 5.63 0.72 18.45
CA ASP A 53 6.68 -0.01 17.74
C ASP A 53 6.20 -0.74 16.48
N VAL A 54 5.32 -0.09 15.71
CA VAL A 54 4.82 -0.62 14.44
C VAL A 54 5.83 -0.35 13.33
N HIS A 55 6.16 -1.39 12.57
CA HIS A 55 7.10 -1.34 11.45
C HIS A 55 6.43 -1.73 10.14
N SER A 56 6.65 -0.94 9.08
CA SER A 56 6.31 -1.35 7.72
C SER A 56 7.31 -2.37 7.20
N VAL A 57 6.82 -3.53 6.79
CA VAL A 57 7.62 -4.61 6.23
C VAL A 57 7.23 -4.84 4.77
N GLU A 58 8.20 -4.81 3.86
CA GLU A 58 8.00 -5.31 2.49
C GLU A 58 8.20 -6.83 2.48
N ILE A 59 7.22 -7.55 1.93
CA ILE A 59 7.28 -9.01 1.74
C ILE A 59 7.12 -9.34 0.26
N GLN A 60 7.85 -10.36 -0.19
CA GLN A 60 7.74 -10.93 -1.52
C GLN A 60 7.15 -12.33 -1.43
N VAL A 61 5.92 -12.49 -1.92
CA VAL A 61 5.16 -13.74 -1.78
C VAL A 61 5.11 -14.45 -3.12
N PRO A 62 5.59 -15.70 -3.23
CA PRO A 62 5.37 -16.53 -4.41
C PRO A 62 3.88 -16.91 -4.47
N ALA A 63 3.24 -16.61 -5.60
CA ALA A 63 1.82 -16.88 -5.85
C ALA A 63 1.65 -17.58 -7.20
N TRP A 64 0.79 -18.60 -7.23
CA TRP A 64 0.33 -19.22 -8.46
C TRP A 64 -0.79 -18.37 -9.05
N VAL A 65 -0.60 -17.90 -10.28
CA VAL A 65 -1.58 -17.07 -10.98
C VAL A 65 -1.90 -17.67 -12.34
N GLU A 66 -3.13 -17.45 -12.80
CA GLU A 66 -3.54 -17.81 -14.14
C GLU A 66 -3.02 -16.79 -15.15
N GLU A 67 -2.39 -17.29 -16.20
CA GLU A 67 -1.89 -16.51 -17.32
C GLU A 67 -2.47 -17.08 -18.62
N GLU A 68 -3.12 -16.20 -19.38
CA GLU A 68 -3.53 -16.48 -20.75
C GLU A 68 -2.32 -16.50 -21.67
N TYR A 69 -2.30 -17.45 -22.61
CA TYR A 69 -1.26 -17.55 -23.63
C TYR A 69 -1.85 -18.01 -24.95
N GLU A 70 -1.23 -17.59 -26.05
CA GLU A 70 -1.60 -18.08 -27.39
C GLU A 70 -1.16 -19.53 -27.56
N THR A 71 -2.10 -20.41 -27.91
CA THR A 71 -1.79 -21.84 -28.08
C THR A 71 -1.11 -22.15 -29.42
N GLY A 72 -1.16 -21.21 -30.36
CA GLY A 72 -0.72 -21.39 -31.75
C GLY A 72 -1.77 -22.05 -32.65
N GLU A 73 -2.96 -22.36 -32.12
CA GLU A 73 -4.10 -22.85 -32.89
C GLU A 73 -5.01 -21.67 -33.31
N GLN A 74 -5.81 -21.87 -34.37
CA GLN A 74 -6.82 -20.90 -34.79
C GLN A 74 -8.23 -21.47 -34.58
N ASN A 75 -9.14 -20.62 -34.10
CA ASN A 75 -10.57 -20.89 -34.03
C ASN A 75 -11.19 -20.81 -35.44
N GLU A 76 -12.42 -21.32 -35.57
CA GLU A 76 -13.16 -21.31 -36.84
C GLU A 76 -13.45 -19.90 -37.38
N ASP A 77 -13.47 -18.89 -36.51
CA ASP A 77 -13.64 -17.47 -36.87
C ASP A 77 -12.32 -16.78 -37.29
N GLY A 78 -11.21 -17.52 -37.32
CA GLY A 78 -9.88 -17.02 -37.67
C GLY A 78 -9.13 -16.30 -36.54
N SER A 79 -9.69 -16.25 -35.33
CA SER A 79 -9.00 -15.74 -34.14
C SER A 79 -7.98 -16.76 -33.60
N ASN A 80 -6.95 -16.29 -32.89
CA ASN A 80 -6.01 -17.17 -32.19
C ASN A 80 -6.70 -17.82 -30.99
N ALA A 81 -6.52 -19.12 -30.82
CA ALA A 81 -6.95 -19.82 -29.62
C ALA A 81 -6.08 -19.41 -28.43
N ILE A 82 -6.74 -19.13 -27.31
CA ILE A 82 -6.12 -18.74 -26.04
C ILE A 82 -6.29 -19.87 -25.04
N GLY A 83 -5.19 -20.30 -24.46
CA GLY A 83 -5.16 -21.25 -23.34
C GLY A 83 -4.90 -20.54 -22.03
N VAL A 84 -5.24 -21.17 -20.92
CA VAL A 84 -4.91 -20.70 -19.57
C VAL A 84 -3.91 -21.67 -18.95
N ARG A 85 -2.87 -21.13 -18.32
CA ARG A 85 -1.91 -21.92 -17.54
C ARG A 85 -1.62 -21.27 -16.18
N GLN A 86 -1.20 -22.09 -15.23
CA GLN A 86 -0.71 -21.64 -13.93
C GLN A 86 0.77 -21.27 -14.04
N VAL A 87 1.13 -20.05 -13.65
CA VAL A 87 2.51 -19.59 -13.58
C VAL A 87 2.84 -19.09 -12.17
N LEU A 88 4.04 -19.39 -11.71
CA LEU A 88 4.54 -18.89 -10.43
C LEU A 88 5.03 -17.45 -10.62
N ARG A 89 4.40 -16.50 -9.93
CA ARG A 89 4.82 -15.09 -9.90
C ARG A 89 5.17 -14.65 -8.49
N THR A 90 5.93 -13.57 -8.40
CA THR A 90 6.26 -12.92 -7.13
C THR A 90 5.41 -11.68 -6.96
N GLU A 91 4.62 -11.64 -5.90
CA GLU A 91 3.85 -10.47 -5.51
C GLU A 91 4.61 -9.67 -4.44
N ARG A 92 4.74 -8.36 -4.65
CA ARG A 92 5.29 -7.45 -3.63
C ARG A 92 4.15 -6.87 -2.82
N ARG A 93 4.25 -6.98 -1.50
CA ARG A 93 3.24 -6.48 -0.56
C ARG A 93 3.95 -5.71 0.55
N THR A 94 3.24 -4.78 1.15
CA THR A 94 3.69 -4.06 2.35
C THR A 94 2.63 -4.28 3.43
N VAL A 95 3.09 -4.55 4.66
CA VAL A 95 2.24 -4.75 5.84
C VAL A 95 2.86 -4.04 7.03
N ASP A 96 2.03 -3.43 7.87
CA ASP A 96 2.46 -2.79 9.10
C ASP A 96 2.26 -3.74 10.29
N LEU A 97 3.34 -4.06 10.99
CA LEU A 97 3.33 -5.08 12.05
C LEU A 97 3.81 -4.49 13.36
N GLY A 98 3.06 -4.76 14.43
CA GLY A 98 3.53 -4.59 15.80
C GLY A 98 4.58 -5.63 16.18
N PRO A 99 5.21 -5.52 17.37
CA PRO A 99 6.38 -6.30 17.74
C PRO A 99 6.15 -7.82 17.74
N ASP A 100 5.03 -8.28 18.29
CA ASP A 100 4.72 -9.72 18.37
C ASP A 100 4.41 -10.31 16.99
N SER A 101 3.59 -9.61 16.19
CA SER A 101 3.29 -9.98 14.81
C SER A 101 4.55 -9.97 13.91
N LEU A 102 5.45 -8.99 14.09
CA LEU A 102 6.74 -8.93 13.38
C LEU A 102 7.63 -10.13 13.77
N LYS A 103 7.70 -10.44 15.06
CA LYS A 103 8.45 -11.60 15.55
C LYS A 103 7.89 -12.90 14.98
N ALA A 104 6.57 -13.06 14.95
CA ALA A 104 5.91 -14.22 14.37
C ALA A 104 6.25 -14.38 12.87
N LEU A 105 6.29 -13.28 12.11
CA LEU A 105 6.71 -13.29 10.71
C LEU A 105 8.18 -13.77 10.58
N GLN A 106 9.09 -13.25 11.40
CA GLN A 106 10.49 -13.65 11.39
C GLN A 106 10.68 -15.13 11.73
N GLU A 107 9.94 -15.63 12.73
CA GLU A 107 9.97 -17.04 13.12
C GLU A 107 9.42 -17.95 12.01
N ALA A 108 8.33 -17.55 11.35
CA ALA A 108 7.75 -18.30 10.24
C ALA A 108 8.68 -18.38 9.02
N LEU A 109 9.46 -17.32 8.76
CA LEU A 109 10.40 -17.27 7.63
C LEU A 109 11.74 -17.96 7.93
N ARG A 110 12.10 -18.17 9.20
CA ARG A 110 13.41 -18.71 9.62
C ARG A 110 13.80 -20.04 8.94
N PRO A 111 12.91 -21.05 8.79
CA PRO A 111 13.29 -22.30 8.12
C PRO A 111 13.72 -22.08 6.66
N PHE A 112 13.06 -21.18 5.95
CA PHE A 112 13.37 -20.86 4.55
C PHE A 112 14.64 -20.02 4.43
N ALA A 113 14.82 -19.05 5.32
CA ALA A 113 16.01 -18.21 5.36
C ALA A 113 17.30 -19.01 5.63
N THR A 114 17.19 -20.13 6.36
CA THR A 114 18.35 -20.98 6.70
C THR A 114 18.90 -21.73 5.48
N VAL A 115 18.05 -22.07 4.51
CA VAL A 115 18.43 -22.84 3.33
C VAL A 115 18.54 -21.99 2.05
N SER A 116 18.06 -20.76 2.09
CA SER A 116 18.13 -19.85 0.95
C SER A 116 19.51 -19.20 0.84
N ARG A 117 19.83 -18.72 -0.36
CA ARG A 117 20.99 -17.87 -0.62
C ARG A 117 20.54 -16.40 -0.70
N PRO A 118 21.38 -15.44 -0.28
CA PRO A 118 21.13 -14.03 -0.57
C PRO A 118 20.93 -13.82 -2.08
N SER A 119 19.91 -13.03 -2.43
CA SER A 119 19.71 -12.55 -3.80
C SER A 119 20.14 -11.09 -3.88
N GLU A 120 20.69 -10.66 -5.02
CA GLU A 120 20.91 -9.24 -5.25
C GLU A 120 19.58 -8.48 -5.20
N GLU A 121 19.60 -7.32 -4.56
CA GLU A 121 18.45 -6.43 -4.51
C GLU A 121 18.17 -5.92 -5.94
N PRO A 122 16.93 -6.03 -6.44
CA PRO A 122 16.62 -5.56 -7.77
C PRO A 122 16.90 -4.06 -7.88
N ALA A 123 17.78 -3.68 -8.82
CA ALA A 123 18.19 -2.30 -8.99
C ALA A 123 16.97 -1.37 -9.06
N PRO A 124 16.96 -0.23 -8.33
CA PRO A 124 15.85 0.69 -8.35
C PRO A 124 15.60 1.14 -9.79
N LYS A 125 14.39 0.90 -10.31
CA LYS A 125 13.99 1.39 -11.63
C LYS A 125 14.11 2.91 -11.62
N LYS A 126 15.13 3.45 -12.30
CA LYS A 126 15.24 4.89 -12.54
C LYS A 126 13.95 5.35 -13.23
N ARG A 127 13.09 6.10 -12.52
CA ARG A 127 11.97 6.82 -13.14
C ARG A 127 12.58 7.76 -14.17
N GLY A 128 12.50 7.39 -15.45
CA GLY A 128 12.83 8.28 -16.54
C GLY A 128 12.00 9.54 -16.39
N ARG A 129 12.63 10.67 -16.11
CA ARG A 129 11.99 11.98 -16.15
C ARG A 129 11.43 12.15 -17.57
N PRO A 130 10.13 12.41 -17.75
CA PRO A 130 9.62 12.69 -19.10
C PRO A 130 10.38 13.91 -19.63
N ALA A 131 11.01 13.74 -20.79
CA ALA A 131 11.69 14.83 -21.47
C ALA A 131 10.67 15.95 -21.73
N LYS A 132 10.86 17.10 -21.07
CA LYS A 132 10.11 18.32 -21.38
C LYS A 132 10.40 18.64 -22.85
N LYS A 133 9.41 18.41 -23.74
CA LYS A 133 9.44 18.99 -25.09
C LYS A 133 9.61 20.50 -24.92
N ALA A 134 10.77 21.02 -25.29
CA ALA A 134 10.96 22.45 -25.42
C ALA A 134 10.05 22.93 -26.56
N ALA A 135 8.99 23.65 -26.22
CA ALA A 135 8.22 24.41 -27.20
C ALA A 135 9.13 25.54 -27.71
N ALA A 136 9.50 25.45 -28.98
CA ALA A 136 10.20 26.53 -29.68
C ALA A 136 9.30 27.77 -29.71
N GLN A 137 9.78 28.86 -29.13
CA GLN A 137 9.18 30.18 -29.25
C GLN A 137 9.54 30.73 -30.62
N THR A 138 8.53 30.95 -31.48
CA THR A 138 8.65 31.74 -32.70
C THR A 138 8.61 33.22 -32.31
N PRO A 139 9.54 34.08 -32.74
CA PRO A 139 9.46 35.52 -32.50
C PRO A 139 8.38 36.18 -33.39
N PRO A 140 7.79 37.32 -32.96
CA PRO A 140 6.75 38.00 -33.73
C PRO A 140 7.33 38.71 -34.95
N SER A 141 6.66 38.54 -36.09
CA SER A 141 6.90 39.33 -37.31
C SER A 141 6.38 40.75 -37.10
N ALA A 142 7.24 41.74 -37.35
CA ALA A 142 6.84 43.13 -37.54
C ALA A 142 6.18 43.27 -38.93
N GLY A 143 5.10 44.04 -38.97
CA GLY A 143 4.37 44.47 -40.16
C GLY A 143 3.38 45.56 -39.77
#